data_AF-A0AAD6KIT8-F1
#
_entry.id   AF-A0AAD6KIT8-F1
#
_cell.length_a   1.000
_cell.length_b   1.000
_cell.length_c   1.000
_cell.angle_alpha   90.00
_cell.angle_beta   90.00
_cell.angle_gamma   90.00
#
_symmetry.space_group_name_H-M   'P 1'
#
loop_
_entity.id
_entity.type
_entity.pdbx_description
1 polymer ?
#
loop_
_entity_poly.entity_id
_entity_poly.type
_entity_poly.pdbx_seq_one_letter_code
_entity_poly.pdbx_strand_id
1 'polypeptide(L)'
;MLKLIGSLSCIWLLLAISTTAQDQPPVLDTAGRPVRSGVRYHILPAATDIAGGLTLVARNGSCPSLVGQEPIAPVVSQGLPVVFTPYVAGETIVRESSSFIIEIFSRLNLRQVY
;
A
#
# COMPACT_ATOMS: atom_id res chain seq x y z
N MET A 1 22.31 35.52 36.02
CA MET A 1 23.02 34.79 34.95
C MET A 1 22.60 33.31 34.87
N LEU A 2 22.51 32.59 36.00
CA LEU A 2 22.10 31.16 36.01
C LEU A 2 20.70 30.87 35.42
N LYS A 3 19.73 31.77 35.61
CA LYS A 3 18.37 31.67 35.02
C LYS A 3 18.36 31.75 33.49
N LEU A 4 19.32 32.46 32.88
CA LEU A 4 19.38 32.66 31.43
C LEU A 4 19.95 31.41 30.72
N ILE A 5 20.90 30.73 31.36
CA ILE A 5 21.54 29.49 30.87
C ILE A 5 20.56 28.31 30.94
N GLY A 6 19.80 28.20 32.03
CA GLY A 6 18.75 27.18 32.15
C GLY A 6 17.64 27.36 31.10
N SER A 7 17.24 28.61 30.84
CA SER A 7 16.23 28.94 29.83
C SER A 7 16.69 28.61 28.40
N LEU A 8 17.94 28.91 28.03
CA LEU A 8 18.48 28.51 26.73
C LEU A 8 18.52 26.99 26.57
N SER A 9 18.97 26.27 27.60
CA SER A 9 19.02 24.79 27.59
C SER A 9 17.65 24.15 27.33
N CYS A 10 16.59 24.67 27.98
CA CYS A 10 15.23 24.20 27.75
C CYS A 10 14.74 24.48 26.31
N ILE A 11 15.08 25.62 25.72
CA ILE A 11 14.72 25.96 24.33
C ILE A 11 15.42 25.01 23.34
N TRP A 12 16.70 24.69 23.58
CA TRP A 12 17.46 23.71 22.78
C TRP A 12 16.89 22.30 22.90
N LEU A 13 16.47 21.87 24.11
CA LEU A 13 15.79 20.60 24.31
C LEU A 13 14.44 20.55 23.57
N LEU A 14 13.62 21.60 23.64
CA LEU A 14 12.35 21.67 22.92
C LEU A 14 12.54 21.64 21.40
N LEU A 15 13.57 22.32 20.88
CA LEU A 15 13.91 22.28 19.45
C LEU A 15 14.40 20.88 19.03
N ALA A 16 15.18 20.19 19.86
CA ALA A 16 15.64 18.83 19.59
C ALA A 16 14.51 17.79 19.57
N ILE A 17 13.49 17.95 20.42
CA ILE A 17 12.32 17.05 20.48
C ILE A 17 11.40 17.24 19.27
N SER A 18 11.43 18.41 18.62
CA SER A 18 10.59 18.73 17.46
C SER A 18 10.94 17.93 16.19
N THR A 19 12.10 17.26 16.17
CA THR A 19 12.66 16.60 14.96
C THR A 19 12.20 15.16 14.74
N THR A 20 11.42 14.54 15.64
CA THR A 20 11.18 13.08 15.60
C THR A 20 9.83 12.62 15.04
N ALA A 21 9.02 13.50 14.44
CA ALA A 21 7.76 13.13 13.78
C ALA A 21 7.85 13.32 12.26
N GLN A 22 8.78 12.62 11.61
CA GLN A 22 8.83 12.61 10.16
C GLN A 22 7.92 11.50 9.66
N ASP A 23 6.83 11.88 8.98
CA ASP A 23 5.95 10.93 8.31
C ASP A 23 6.77 10.00 7.42
N GLN A 24 6.41 8.72 7.42
CA GLN A 24 7.03 7.74 6.52
C GLN A 24 6.79 8.14 5.05
N PRO A 25 7.76 7.88 4.15
CA PRO A 25 7.62 8.24 2.75
C PRO A 25 6.41 7.51 2.12
N PRO A 26 5.75 8.14 1.14
CA PRO A 26 4.65 7.50 0.42
C PRO A 26 5.15 6.34 -0.44
N VAL A 27 4.37 5.27 -0.53
CA VAL A 27 4.54 4.28 -1.61
C VAL A 27 4.18 4.95 -2.93
N LEU A 28 5.03 4.78 -3.95
CA LEU A 28 4.82 5.38 -5.27
C LEU A 28 4.30 4.35 -6.29
N ASP A 29 3.36 4.78 -7.14
CA ASP A 29 2.90 4.02 -8.30
C ASP A 29 3.95 4.05 -9.43
N THR A 30 3.68 3.33 -10.52
CA THR A 30 4.59 3.28 -11.69
C THR A 30 4.74 4.60 -12.43
N ALA A 31 3.92 5.60 -12.12
CA ALA A 31 4.03 6.97 -12.62
C ALA A 31 4.72 7.91 -11.60
N GLY A 32 5.25 7.38 -10.50
CA GLY A 32 5.92 8.15 -9.45
C GLY A 32 4.97 8.95 -8.55
N ARG A 33 3.67 8.62 -8.55
CA ARG A 33 2.67 9.33 -7.73
C ARG A 33 2.37 8.53 -6.46
N PRO A 34 2.04 9.19 -5.34
CA PRO A 34 1.65 8.48 -4.13
C PRO A 34 0.45 7.54 -4.35
N VAL A 35 0.53 6.33 -3.80
CA VAL A 35 -0.59 5.38 -3.73
C VAL A 35 -1.64 5.94 -2.78
N ARG A 36 -2.90 6.00 -3.25
CA ARG A 36 -4.01 6.63 -2.53
C ARG A 36 -5.05 5.61 -2.09
N SER A 37 -5.62 5.85 -0.93
CA SER A 37 -6.76 5.08 -0.43
C SER A 37 -7.96 5.17 -1.38
N GLY A 38 -8.69 4.06 -1.55
CA GLY A 38 -9.89 3.99 -2.39
C GLY A 38 -9.65 3.96 -3.91
N VAL A 39 -8.40 4.06 -4.36
CA VAL A 39 -8.02 3.96 -5.78
C VAL A 39 -7.64 2.52 -6.10
N ARG A 40 -8.00 2.06 -7.31
CA ARG A 40 -7.68 0.71 -7.79
C ARG A 40 -6.28 0.68 -8.40
N TYR A 41 -5.45 -0.23 -7.91
CA TYR A 41 -4.10 -0.48 -8.41
C TYR A 41 -3.92 -1.93 -8.83
N HIS A 42 -3.12 -2.18 -9.85
CA HIS A 42 -2.65 -3.53 -10.17
C HIS A 42 -1.30 -3.76 -9.51
N ILE A 43 -1.13 -4.89 -8.82
CA ILE A 43 0.17 -5.31 -8.28
C ILE A 43 0.83 -6.17 -9.35
N LEU A 44 1.93 -5.66 -9.91
CA LEU A 44 2.70 -6.28 -10.99
C LEU A 44 4.09 -6.69 -10.48
N PRO A 45 4.72 -7.71 -11.08
CA PRO A 45 6.13 -7.99 -10.83
C PRO A 45 6.98 -6.79 -11.21
N ALA A 46 8.00 -6.48 -10.40
CA ALA A 46 8.93 -5.39 -10.69
C ALA A 46 9.84 -5.70 -11.91
N ALA A 47 10.14 -6.97 -12.15
CA ALA A 47 10.85 -7.43 -13.34
C ALA A 47 9.85 -7.82 -14.43
N THR A 48 10.05 -7.34 -15.66
CA THR A 48 9.24 -7.74 -16.81
C THR A 48 9.49 -9.20 -17.15
N ASP A 49 8.53 -9.84 -17.82
CA ASP A 49 8.69 -11.17 -18.42
C ASP A 49 8.91 -12.35 -17.44
N ILE A 50 8.51 -12.19 -16.18
CA ILE A 50 8.55 -13.29 -15.18
C ILE A 50 7.16 -13.88 -14.93
N ALA A 51 6.14 -13.03 -14.84
CA ALA A 51 4.76 -13.41 -14.52
C ALA A 51 3.79 -12.27 -14.83
N GLY A 52 2.49 -12.52 -14.69
CA GLY A 52 1.47 -11.48 -14.67
C GLY A 52 1.22 -10.89 -13.29
N GLY A 53 0.14 -10.12 -13.19
CA GLY A 53 -0.28 -9.47 -11.96
C GLY A 53 -0.89 -10.41 -10.92
N LEU A 54 -1.15 -9.87 -9.74
CA LEU A 54 -1.77 -10.57 -8.62
C LEU A 54 -3.24 -10.93 -8.92
N THR A 55 -3.66 -12.14 -8.53
CA THR A 55 -5.01 -12.67 -8.78
C THR A 55 -5.52 -13.50 -7.60
N LEU A 56 -6.73 -14.04 -7.73
CA LEU A 56 -7.33 -14.98 -6.77
C LEU A 56 -7.36 -16.38 -7.35
N VAL A 57 -6.93 -17.36 -6.55
CA VAL A 57 -6.90 -18.78 -6.91
C VAL A 57 -7.72 -19.57 -5.92
N ALA A 58 -8.68 -20.36 -6.41
CA ALA A 58 -9.45 -21.26 -5.57
C ALA A 58 -8.69 -22.58 -5.40
N ARG A 59 -8.39 -22.98 -4.15
CA ARG A 59 -7.82 -24.31 -3.89
C ARG A 59 -8.93 -25.35 -4.09
N ASN A 60 -8.83 -26.18 -5.13
CA ASN A 60 -9.84 -27.18 -5.50
C ASN A 60 -11.27 -26.62 -5.63
N GLY A 61 -11.43 -25.36 -6.09
CA GLY A 61 -12.75 -24.72 -6.22
C GLY A 61 -13.42 -24.33 -4.90
N SER A 62 -12.70 -24.42 -3.77
CA SER A 62 -13.21 -24.06 -2.45
C SER A 62 -12.87 -22.63 -2.04
N CYS A 63 -13.69 -22.08 -1.13
CA CYS A 63 -13.42 -20.82 -0.43
C CYS A 63 -12.73 -21.09 0.93
N PRO A 64 -11.92 -20.14 1.44
CA PRO A 64 -11.57 -18.86 0.83
C PRO A 64 -10.61 -19.02 -0.36
N SER A 65 -10.69 -18.09 -1.31
CA SER A 65 -9.66 -18.00 -2.35
C SER A 65 -8.34 -17.56 -1.76
N LEU A 66 -7.25 -18.06 -2.33
CA LEU A 66 -5.89 -17.68 -1.98
C LEU A 66 -5.38 -16.62 -2.94
N VAL A 67 -4.44 -15.80 -2.48
CA VAL A 67 -3.71 -14.88 -3.35
C VAL A 67 -2.76 -15.69 -4.23
N GLY A 68 -2.86 -15.48 -5.53
CA GLY A 68 -1.95 -16.07 -6.51
C GLY A 68 -1.37 -15.02 -7.44
N GLN A 69 -0.54 -15.48 -8.36
CA GLN A 69 0.07 -14.67 -9.40
C GLN A 69 -0.26 -15.28 -10.76
N GLU A 70 -0.69 -14.45 -11.71
CA GLU A 70 -0.97 -14.90 -13.07
C GLU A 70 0.30 -15.48 -13.72
N PRO A 71 0.21 -16.59 -14.45
CA PRO A 71 1.37 -17.17 -15.13
C PRO A 71 1.85 -16.25 -16.26
N ILE A 72 3.08 -16.45 -16.70
CA ILE A 72 3.58 -15.80 -17.91
C ILE A 72 2.79 -16.29 -19.14
N ALA A 73 2.43 -15.37 -20.01
CA ALA A 73 1.69 -15.64 -21.24
C ALA A 73 2.11 -14.66 -22.35
N PRO A 74 1.84 -14.96 -23.63
CA PRO A 74 2.14 -14.05 -24.75
C PRO A 74 1.53 -12.65 -24.57
N VAL A 75 0.40 -12.57 -23.86
CA VAL A 75 -0.19 -11.31 -23.39
C VAL A 75 -0.24 -11.37 -21.86
N VAL A 76 0.57 -10.55 -21.20
CA VAL A 76 0.68 -10.55 -19.74
C VAL A 76 -0.57 -9.93 -19.10
N SER A 77 -1.33 -10.75 -18.37
CA SER A 77 -2.49 -10.29 -17.59
C SER A 77 -2.03 -9.39 -16.44
N GLN A 78 -2.76 -8.29 -16.22
CA GLN A 78 -2.54 -7.38 -15.08
C GLN A 78 -3.16 -7.91 -13.77
N GLY A 79 -3.84 -9.06 -13.83
CA GLY A 79 -4.53 -9.65 -12.68
C GLY A 79 -5.73 -8.82 -12.20
N LEU A 80 -6.12 -9.02 -10.95
CA LEU A 80 -7.22 -8.30 -10.31
C LEU A 80 -6.70 -7.02 -9.63
N PRO A 81 -7.42 -5.89 -9.75
CA PRO A 81 -7.03 -4.69 -9.04
C PRO A 81 -7.26 -4.84 -7.53
N VAL A 82 -6.44 -4.15 -6.75
CA VAL A 82 -6.57 -4.02 -5.30
C VAL A 82 -6.88 -2.59 -4.89
N VAL A 83 -7.46 -2.44 -3.71
CA VAL A 83 -7.60 -1.16 -3.01
C VAL A 83 -6.81 -1.26 -1.71
N PHE A 84 -6.02 -0.22 -1.43
CA PHE A 84 -5.31 -0.07 -0.16
C PHE A 84 -6.10 0.84 0.76
N THR A 85 -6.11 0.52 2.05
CA THR A 85 -6.73 1.36 3.09
C THR A 85 -5.76 1.52 4.24
N PRO A 86 -5.21 2.73 4.46
CA PRO A 86 -4.38 3.00 5.63
C PRO A 86 -5.11 2.68 6.93
N TYR A 87 -4.39 2.13 7.91
CA TYR A 87 -4.98 1.80 9.22
C TYR A 87 -5.35 3.06 10.03
N VAL A 88 -4.60 4.15 9.85
CA VAL A 88 -4.86 5.43 10.51
C VAL A 88 -6.08 6.09 9.89
N ALA A 89 -7.10 6.35 10.72
CA ALA A 89 -8.35 6.99 10.27
C ALA A 89 -8.08 8.39 9.70
N GLY A 90 -8.63 8.66 8.51
CA GLY A 90 -8.45 9.94 7.81
C GLY A 90 -7.17 10.02 6.95
N GLU A 91 -6.23 9.09 7.10
CA GLU A 91 -5.07 9.03 6.21
C GLU A 91 -5.51 8.57 4.82
N THR A 92 -5.08 9.30 3.78
CA THR A 92 -5.45 9.00 2.39
C THR A 92 -4.28 8.52 1.54
N ILE A 93 -3.06 8.56 2.08
CA ILE A 93 -1.82 8.16 1.42
C ILE A 93 -1.31 6.89 2.06
N VAL A 94 -0.98 5.90 1.25
CA VAL A 94 -0.30 4.69 1.72
C VAL A 94 1.19 4.99 1.85
N ARG A 95 1.73 4.75 3.04
CA ARG A 95 3.12 5.04 3.37
C ARG A 95 3.90 3.77 3.61
N GLU A 96 5.18 3.82 3.29
CA GLU A 96 6.12 2.76 3.63
C GLU A 96 6.17 2.54 5.14
N SER A 97 6.54 1.33 5.57
CA SER A 97 6.67 0.97 7.00
C SER A 97 5.44 1.26 7.86
N SER A 98 4.26 1.38 7.24
CA SER A 98 3.00 1.72 7.90
C SER A 98 1.96 0.62 7.65
N SER A 99 1.09 0.36 8.63
CA SER A 99 0.05 -0.66 8.51
C SER A 99 -1.09 -0.19 7.61
N PHE A 100 -1.55 -1.08 6.74
CA PHE A 100 -2.71 -0.88 5.86
C PHE A 100 -3.41 -2.22 5.59
N ILE A 101 -4.64 -2.14 5.12
CA ILE A 101 -5.45 -3.27 4.65
C ILE A 101 -5.40 -3.29 3.12
N ILE A 102 -5.41 -4.48 2.52
CA ILE A 102 -5.55 -4.68 1.08
C ILE A 102 -6.84 -5.45 0.83
N GLU A 103 -7.66 -4.95 -0.09
CA GLU A 103 -8.86 -5.63 -0.58
C GLU A 103 -8.74 -5.89 -2.08
N ILE A 104 -9.03 -7.12 -2.52
CA ILE A 104 -9.02 -7.48 -3.94
C ILE A 104 -10.39 -7.16 -4.54
N PHE A 105 -10.42 -6.29 -5.53
CA PHE A 105 -11.64 -5.90 -6.23
C PHE A 105 -11.86 -6.82 -7.44
N SER A 106 -12.72 -7.81 -7.26
CA SER A 106 -13.23 -8.62 -8.37
C SER A 106 -14.63 -8.15 -8.76
N ARG A 107 -14.89 -7.96 -10.06
CA ARG A 107 -16.27 -7.89 -10.53
C ARG A 107 -16.81 -9.32 -10.49
N LEU A 108 -17.72 -9.62 -9.56
CA LEU A 108 -18.56 -10.81 -9.69
C LEU A 108 -19.32 -10.68 -11.01
N ASN A 109 -18.92 -11.47 -12.02
CA ASN A 109 -19.65 -11.55 -13.27
C ASN A 109 -20.87 -12.46 -12.98
N LEU A 110 -22.01 -11.85 -12.62
CA LEU A 110 -23.28 -12.53 -12.33
C LEU A 110 -23.84 -13.36 -13.51
N ARG A 111 -23.08 -13.55 -14.59
CA ARG A 111 -23.47 -14.32 -15.79
C ARG A 111 -23.02 -15.79 -15.79
N GLN A 112 -22.41 -16.30 -14.73
CA GLN A 112 -22.10 -17.74 -14.60
C GLN A 112 -22.97 -18.47 -13.57
N VAL A 113 -24.07 -17.87 -13.11
CA VAL A 113 -25.08 -18.53 -12.28
C VAL A 113 -26.42 -18.50 -13.01
N TYR A 114 -26.50 -19.14 -14.18
CA TYR A 114 -27.73 -19.66 -14.80
C TYR A 114 -27.34 -20.73 -15.83
#